data_AF-A0A937WE95-F1
#
_entry.id   AF-A0A937WE95-F1
#
_cell.length_a   1.000
_cell.length_b   1.000
_cell.length_c   1.000
_cell.angle_alpha   90.00
_cell.angle_beta   90.00
_cell.angle_gamma   90.00
#
_symmetry.space_group_name_H-M   'P 1'
#
loop_
_entity.id
_entity.type
_entity.pdbx_description
1 polymer ?
#
loop_
_entity_poly.entity_id
_entity_poly.type
_entity_poly.pdbx_seq_one_letter_code
_entity_poly.pdbx_strand_id
1 'polypeptide(L)'
;MQAKDSHLGQIVHLIIVPGHAIYIGSDRSQVYFSGENNWVGTYVGYRYEDEVLLYIDHIRCGIIEANEDSSSFLVFSGGYTRKPELFPQGVKPISEAKGYWNIAEQCGWFNCDSVKERTKTEEYARDSYENILFSWCLFRNTTGTEPRKVTVCGLTFKKQRYEYHADVIRRDLKVQSFRFCYIGVNNPPDYVLDGGSRLGEAETKRAFEQDPHGEGEFLKGKRLGRDYLGKGCPYLAPGKREEKRIIAEQKHAPDKK
;
A
#
# COMPACT_ATOMS: atom_id res chain seq x y z
N MET A 1 -30.66 6.71 -15.94
CA MET A 1 -29.75 6.64 -14.76
C MET A 1 -29.11 5.25 -14.72
N GLN A 2 -28.22 4.96 -15.67
CA GLN A 2 -27.56 3.66 -15.85
C GLN A 2 -26.30 3.95 -16.68
N ALA A 3 -25.12 3.96 -16.04
CA ALA A 3 -23.81 4.03 -16.71
C ALA A 3 -22.61 3.86 -15.75
N LYS A 4 -22.78 4.10 -14.44
CA LYS A 4 -21.63 4.09 -13.50
C LYS A 4 -21.13 2.70 -13.08
N ASP A 5 -21.96 1.65 -13.19
CA ASP A 5 -21.58 0.28 -12.77
C ASP A 5 -20.84 -0.55 -13.84
N SER A 6 -20.73 -0.06 -15.08
CA SER A 6 -20.24 -0.90 -16.20
C SER A 6 -18.72 -0.95 -16.37
N HIS A 7 -17.95 0.02 -15.81
CA HIS A 7 -16.50 0.08 -16.01
C HIS A 7 -15.69 -0.76 -15.02
N LEU A 8 -16.21 -1.02 -13.81
CA LEU A 8 -15.46 -1.79 -12.80
C LEU A 8 -15.34 -3.29 -13.11
N GLY A 9 -16.28 -3.85 -13.89
CA GLY A 9 -16.22 -5.25 -14.32
C GLY A 9 -15.08 -5.59 -15.29
N GLN A 10 -14.40 -4.58 -15.84
CA GLN A 10 -13.22 -4.73 -16.71
C GLN A 10 -11.89 -4.52 -15.97
N ILE A 11 -11.95 -4.14 -14.69
CA ILE A 11 -10.76 -3.89 -13.88
C ILE A 11 -10.17 -5.23 -13.42
N VAL A 12 -8.96 -5.54 -13.87
CA VAL A 12 -8.30 -6.84 -13.63
C VAL A 12 -6.83 -6.71 -13.24
N HIS A 13 -6.28 -5.49 -13.19
CA HIS A 13 -4.88 -5.26 -12.84
C HIS A 13 -4.80 -4.38 -11.58
N LEU A 14 -4.27 -4.92 -10.48
CA LEU A 14 -3.99 -4.16 -9.28
C LEU A 14 -2.58 -3.58 -9.35
N ILE A 15 -2.44 -2.26 -9.25
CA ILE A 15 -1.14 -1.57 -9.11
C ILE A 15 -1.03 -1.06 -7.69
N ILE A 16 0.10 -1.32 -7.03
CA ILE A 16 0.33 -0.96 -5.63
C ILE A 16 1.58 -0.09 -5.55
N VAL A 17 1.46 1.04 -4.86
CA VAL A 17 2.58 1.91 -4.50
C VAL A 17 2.69 1.95 -2.98
N PRO A 18 3.65 1.23 -2.38
CA PRO A 18 3.87 1.25 -0.94
C PRO A 18 4.38 2.60 -0.43
N GLY A 19 3.78 3.09 0.64
CA GLY A 19 4.17 4.29 1.35
C GLY A 19 5.46 4.12 2.15
N HIS A 20 6.31 5.15 2.13
CA HIS A 20 7.59 5.18 2.86
C HIS A 20 7.87 6.51 3.57
N ALA A 21 7.21 7.59 3.17
CA ALA A 21 7.27 8.89 3.82
C ALA A 21 5.97 9.65 3.55
N ILE A 22 5.77 10.77 4.23
CA ILE A 22 4.57 11.59 4.12
C ILE A 22 4.98 13.01 3.84
N TYR A 23 4.57 13.55 2.70
CA TYR A 23 4.66 14.99 2.48
C TYR A 23 3.54 15.72 3.25
N ILE A 24 3.93 16.76 3.97
CA ILE A 24 3.07 17.57 4.84
C ILE A 24 3.08 19.05 4.47
N GLY A 25 3.83 19.45 3.44
CA GLY A 25 3.84 20.83 2.96
C GLY A 25 2.55 21.20 2.23
N SER A 26 2.30 22.51 2.10
CA SER A 26 1.10 23.06 1.44
C SER A 26 1.38 23.59 0.03
N ASP A 27 2.64 23.72 -0.39
CA ASP A 27 3.03 24.21 -1.71
C ASP A 27 3.69 23.13 -2.57
N ARG A 28 3.09 22.86 -3.74
CA ARG A 28 3.62 21.90 -4.71
C ARG A 28 5.05 22.23 -5.17
N SER A 29 5.43 23.51 -5.15
CA SER A 29 6.78 23.92 -5.53
C SER A 29 7.84 23.36 -4.58
N GLN A 30 7.47 23.09 -3.33
CA GLN A 30 8.36 22.63 -2.26
C GLN A 30 8.47 21.11 -2.16
N VAL A 31 7.71 20.35 -2.94
CA VAL A 31 7.69 18.88 -2.89
C VAL A 31 9.09 18.29 -3.12
N TYR A 32 9.91 18.95 -3.94
CA TYR A 32 11.27 18.56 -4.29
C TYR A 32 12.35 19.12 -3.37
N PHE A 33 12.01 20.06 -2.49
CA PHE A 33 13.01 20.82 -1.72
C PHE A 33 12.99 20.43 -0.26
N SER A 34 14.20 20.29 0.28
CA SER A 34 14.43 19.79 1.64
C SER A 34 14.45 20.84 2.73
N GLY A 35 14.65 22.10 2.36
CA GLY A 35 14.99 23.17 3.29
C GLY A 35 13.93 23.50 4.35
N GLU A 36 12.71 22.96 4.23
CA GLU A 36 11.56 23.34 5.06
C GLU A 36 10.94 22.18 5.88
N ASN A 37 11.57 21.00 5.98
CA ASN A 37 11.05 19.84 6.73
C ASN A 37 9.63 19.38 6.30
N ASN A 38 9.33 19.46 5.01
CA ASN A 38 7.99 19.15 4.47
C ASN A 38 7.69 17.66 4.29
N TRP A 39 8.58 16.77 4.71
CA TRP A 39 8.43 15.32 4.64
C TRP A 39 8.69 14.70 6.00
N VAL A 40 7.80 13.79 6.40
CA VAL A 40 7.89 13.01 7.63
C VAL A 40 8.26 11.58 7.28
N GLY A 41 9.23 11.03 8.01
CA GLY A 41 9.63 9.62 7.89
C GLY A 41 10.81 9.35 6.97
N THR A 42 11.58 10.38 6.62
CA THR A 42 12.84 10.27 5.87
C THR A 42 13.94 9.57 6.69
N TYR A 43 14.92 8.97 6.02
CA TYR A 43 16.06 8.31 6.63
C TYR A 43 17.00 9.32 7.28
N VAL A 44 17.42 9.03 8.51
CA VAL A 44 18.46 9.81 9.20
C VAL A 44 19.79 9.62 8.47
N GLY A 45 20.43 10.73 8.07
CA GLY A 45 21.75 10.71 7.42
C GLY A 45 21.75 10.50 5.91
N TYR A 46 20.59 10.32 5.28
CA TYR A 46 20.48 10.40 3.83
C TYR A 46 20.32 11.87 3.41
N ARG A 47 20.90 12.26 2.26
CA ARG A 47 20.68 13.59 1.72
C ARG A 47 19.21 13.69 1.32
N TYR A 48 18.48 14.50 2.05
CA TYR A 48 17.03 14.60 1.97
C TYR A 48 16.50 14.81 0.54
N GLU A 49 17.14 15.68 -0.23
CA GLU A 49 16.73 16.00 -1.61
C GLU A 49 16.77 14.76 -2.52
N ASP A 50 17.76 13.91 -2.33
CA ASP A 50 17.91 12.66 -3.09
C ASP A 50 16.91 11.59 -2.59
N GLU A 51 16.45 11.70 -1.34
CA GLU A 51 15.50 10.78 -0.75
C GLU A 51 14.07 11.00 -1.24
N VAL A 52 13.61 12.25 -1.20
CA VAL A 52 12.23 12.57 -1.55
C VAL A 52 11.92 12.25 -3.01
N LEU A 53 12.93 12.36 -3.88
CA LEU A 53 12.85 11.95 -5.27
C LEU A 53 12.53 10.45 -5.40
N LEU A 54 13.05 9.60 -4.52
CA LEU A 54 12.72 8.17 -4.55
C LEU A 54 11.22 7.94 -4.41
N TYR A 55 10.59 8.61 -3.42
CA TYR A 55 9.17 8.46 -3.13
C TYR A 55 8.29 9.06 -4.21
N ILE A 56 8.68 10.22 -4.75
CA ILE A 56 7.99 10.87 -5.86
C ILE A 56 8.01 9.98 -7.11
N ASP A 57 9.15 9.36 -7.41
CA ASP A 57 9.29 8.45 -8.54
C ASP A 57 8.43 7.20 -8.38
N HIS A 58 8.25 6.68 -7.16
CA HIS A 58 7.35 5.54 -6.91
C HIS A 58 5.89 5.90 -7.21
N ILE A 59 5.45 7.09 -6.76
CA ILE A 59 4.10 7.60 -7.02
C ILE A 59 3.89 7.78 -8.52
N ARG A 60 4.85 8.43 -9.18
CA ARG A 60 4.80 8.65 -10.63
C ARG A 60 4.79 7.34 -11.40
N CYS A 61 5.60 6.36 -11.01
CA CYS A 61 5.61 5.03 -11.63
C CYS A 61 4.23 4.39 -11.55
N GLY A 62 3.59 4.36 -10.37
CA GLY A 62 2.24 3.80 -10.24
C GLY A 62 1.18 4.54 -11.08
N ILE A 63 1.26 5.87 -11.16
CA ILE A 63 0.34 6.67 -11.98
C ILE A 63 0.56 6.42 -13.47
N ILE A 64 1.81 6.37 -13.93
CA ILE A 64 2.17 6.08 -15.32
C ILE A 64 1.66 4.69 -15.71
N GLU A 65 1.93 3.65 -14.90
CA GLU A 65 1.42 2.30 -15.12
C GLU A 65 -0.13 2.27 -15.17
N ALA A 66 -0.79 3.09 -14.34
CA ALA A 66 -2.25 3.17 -14.33
C ALA A 66 -2.84 3.95 -15.52
N ASN A 67 -2.05 4.83 -16.12
CA ASN A 67 -2.41 5.57 -17.33
C ASN A 67 -2.25 4.72 -18.59
N GLU A 68 -1.20 3.88 -18.65
CA GLU A 68 -0.95 2.96 -19.76
C GLU A 68 -1.92 1.77 -19.79
N ASP A 69 -2.58 1.47 -18.67
CA ASP A 69 -3.53 0.36 -18.56
C ASP A 69 -4.88 0.82 -18.00
N SER A 70 -5.87 1.02 -18.87
CA SER A 70 -7.23 1.40 -18.48
C SER A 70 -7.97 0.32 -17.67
N SER A 71 -7.48 -0.93 -17.65
CA SER A 71 -8.02 -2.03 -16.84
C SER A 71 -7.40 -2.11 -15.44
N SER A 72 -6.59 -1.12 -15.08
CA SER A 72 -5.89 -1.09 -13.80
C SER A 72 -6.66 -0.42 -12.66
N PHE A 73 -6.25 -0.70 -11.44
CA PHE A 73 -6.71 -0.07 -10.22
C PHE A 73 -5.50 0.27 -9.37
N LEU A 74 -5.24 1.55 -9.16
CA LEU A 74 -4.06 2.01 -8.43
C LEU A 74 -4.39 2.12 -6.95
N VAL A 75 -3.52 1.58 -6.10
CA VAL A 75 -3.62 1.69 -4.66
C VAL A 75 -2.33 2.28 -4.11
N PHE A 76 -2.44 3.47 -3.53
CA PHE A 76 -1.42 3.94 -2.58
C PHE A 76 -1.65 3.18 -1.27
N SER A 77 -0.64 2.47 -0.76
CA SER A 77 -0.79 1.55 0.37
C SER A 77 0.18 1.88 1.49
N GLY A 78 -0.33 2.05 2.70
CA GLY A 78 0.47 2.32 3.89
C GLY A 78 -0.33 3.08 4.93
N GLY A 79 -0.31 2.60 6.18
CA GLY A 79 -1.12 3.11 7.26
C GLY A 79 -0.50 4.25 8.05
N TYR A 80 -1.02 4.44 9.26
CA TYR A 80 -0.56 5.45 10.22
C TYR A 80 0.70 4.95 10.94
N THR A 81 1.78 4.74 10.19
CA THR A 81 3.03 4.15 10.71
C THR A 81 3.98 5.20 11.30
N ARG A 82 3.70 6.50 11.08
CA ARG A 82 4.45 7.63 11.61
C ARG A 82 3.79 8.16 12.88
N LYS A 83 4.55 8.15 13.97
CA LYS A 83 4.04 8.57 15.27
C LYS A 83 3.78 10.09 15.29
N PRO A 84 2.83 10.58 16.11
CA PRO A 84 2.47 11.99 16.16
C PRO A 84 3.64 12.92 16.45
N GLU A 85 4.64 12.48 17.21
CA GLU A 85 5.80 13.31 17.60
C GLU A 85 6.72 13.65 16.41
N LEU A 86 6.56 12.95 15.28
CA LEU A 86 7.31 13.23 14.06
C LEU A 86 6.66 14.33 13.19
N PHE A 87 5.45 14.78 13.53
CA PHE A 87 4.74 15.81 12.79
C PHE A 87 4.95 17.18 13.46
N PRO A 88 5.03 18.29 12.69
CA PRO A 88 5.06 19.62 13.25
C PRO A 88 3.85 19.92 14.12
N GLN A 89 4.01 20.85 15.07
CA GLN A 89 2.93 21.23 15.97
C GLN A 89 1.69 21.70 15.21
N GLY A 90 0.53 21.15 15.56
CA GLY A 90 -0.75 21.47 14.90
C GLY A 90 -1.03 20.69 13.62
N VAL A 91 -0.07 19.91 13.09
CA VAL A 91 -0.28 19.04 11.94
C VAL A 91 -0.84 17.70 12.42
N LYS A 92 -2.06 17.37 11.96
CA LYS A 92 -2.69 16.09 12.28
C LYS A 92 -1.98 14.96 11.51
N PRO A 93 -1.60 13.85 12.17
CA PRO A 93 -1.04 12.69 11.47
C PRO A 93 -2.01 12.15 10.41
N ILE A 94 -1.44 11.77 9.27
CA ILE A 94 -2.12 11.08 8.18
C ILE A 94 -1.42 9.75 7.89
N SER A 95 -2.07 8.86 7.15
CA SER A 95 -1.44 7.64 6.66
C SER A 95 -0.44 7.93 5.53
N GLU A 96 0.48 7.01 5.31
CA GLU A 96 1.42 7.09 4.17
C GLU A 96 0.66 7.08 2.83
N ALA A 97 -0.36 6.23 2.71
CA ALA A 97 -1.24 6.19 1.53
C ALA A 97 -1.94 7.52 1.26
N LYS A 98 -2.49 8.16 2.31
CA LYS A 98 -3.14 9.47 2.17
C LYS A 98 -2.15 10.57 1.80
N GLY A 99 -0.92 10.52 2.34
CA GLY A 99 0.16 11.41 1.94
C GLY A 99 0.45 11.35 0.45
N TYR A 100 0.58 10.14 -0.11
CA TYR A 100 0.85 9.95 -1.54
C TYR A 100 -0.30 10.42 -2.42
N TRP A 101 -1.55 10.13 -2.04
CA TRP A 101 -2.73 10.66 -2.72
C TRP A 101 -2.71 12.19 -2.77
N ASN A 102 -2.50 12.83 -1.62
CA ASN A 102 -2.56 14.28 -1.49
C ASN A 102 -1.54 14.96 -2.40
N ILE A 103 -0.30 14.47 -2.48
CA ILE A 103 0.70 15.08 -3.37
C ILE A 103 0.46 14.81 -4.83
N ALA A 104 -0.03 13.61 -5.19
CA ALA A 104 -0.43 13.33 -6.56
C ALA A 104 -1.53 14.29 -7.03
N GLU A 105 -2.50 14.60 -6.16
CA GLU A 105 -3.56 15.56 -6.41
C GLU A 105 -3.04 17.00 -6.46
N GLN A 106 -2.28 17.42 -5.46
CA GLN A 106 -1.73 18.78 -5.33
C GLN A 106 -0.80 19.15 -6.50
N CYS A 107 -0.03 18.18 -6.99
CA CYS A 107 0.85 18.37 -8.14
C CYS A 107 0.18 18.10 -9.49
N GLY A 108 -1.08 17.65 -9.51
CA GLY A 108 -1.82 17.33 -10.72
C GLY A 108 -1.29 16.12 -11.49
N TRP A 109 -0.57 15.20 -10.85
CA TRP A 109 0.13 14.11 -11.52
C TRP A 109 -0.77 13.06 -12.16
N PHE A 110 -2.03 12.94 -11.72
CA PHE A 110 -2.97 11.99 -12.33
C PHE A 110 -3.16 12.22 -13.84
N ASN A 111 -2.97 13.45 -14.33
CA ASN A 111 -3.04 13.88 -15.74
C ASN A 111 -4.38 13.59 -16.49
N CYS A 112 -5.22 12.70 -15.98
CA CYS A 112 -6.51 12.28 -16.53
C CYS A 112 -7.47 11.89 -15.39
N ASP A 113 -8.72 12.35 -15.46
CA ASP A 113 -9.73 12.08 -14.42
C ASP A 113 -9.99 10.57 -14.24
N SER A 114 -9.87 9.79 -15.32
CA SER A 114 -10.12 8.34 -15.26
C SER A 114 -9.10 7.58 -14.40
N VAL A 115 -7.84 8.02 -14.33
CA VAL A 115 -6.83 7.41 -13.45
C VAL A 115 -7.15 7.73 -11.99
N LYS A 116 -7.48 9.00 -11.71
CA LYS A 116 -7.88 9.44 -10.37
C LYS A 116 -9.10 8.68 -9.86
N GLU A 117 -10.11 8.47 -10.68
CA GLU A 117 -11.32 7.70 -10.32
C GLU A 117 -11.02 6.23 -9.98
N ARG A 118 -10.01 5.63 -10.63
CA ARG A 118 -9.55 4.25 -10.41
C ARG A 118 -8.41 4.14 -9.39
N THR A 119 -8.10 5.22 -8.68
CA THR A 119 -7.11 5.21 -7.61
C THR A 119 -7.82 5.19 -6.24
N LYS A 120 -7.26 4.47 -5.26
CA LYS A 120 -7.69 4.48 -3.86
C LYS A 120 -6.49 4.49 -2.89
N THR A 121 -6.79 4.75 -1.62
CA THR A 121 -5.85 4.66 -0.50
C THR A 121 -6.17 3.45 0.36
N GLU A 122 -5.16 2.63 0.63
CA GLU A 122 -5.17 1.56 1.64
C GLU A 122 -4.40 2.08 2.87
N GLU A 123 -5.13 2.42 3.94
CA GLU A 123 -4.59 3.19 5.07
C GLU A 123 -4.33 2.34 6.33
N TYR A 124 -4.24 1.02 6.20
CA TYR A 124 -4.09 0.10 7.34
C TYR A 124 -2.82 -0.75 7.30
N ALA A 125 -2.17 -0.89 6.16
CA ALA A 125 -0.98 -1.70 6.03
C ALA A 125 0.17 -1.14 6.88
N ARG A 126 0.77 -2.01 7.71
CA ARG A 126 1.88 -1.66 8.61
C ARG A 126 3.20 -2.24 8.14
N ASP A 127 3.20 -3.11 7.14
CA ASP A 127 4.38 -3.71 6.55
C ASP A 127 4.16 -4.11 5.07
N SER A 128 5.20 -4.70 4.46
CA SER A 128 5.20 -5.12 3.05
C SER A 128 4.24 -6.26 2.73
N TYR A 129 3.97 -7.16 3.69
CA TYR A 129 3.00 -8.24 3.50
C TYR A 129 1.59 -7.66 3.47
N GLU A 130 1.26 -6.82 4.45
CA GLU A 130 -0.03 -6.14 4.53
C GLU A 130 -0.25 -5.22 3.33
N ASN A 131 0.79 -4.56 2.81
CA ASN A 131 0.66 -3.75 1.59
C ASN A 131 0.06 -4.53 0.41
N ILE A 132 0.47 -5.79 0.21
CA ILE A 132 -0.09 -6.62 -0.86
C ILE A 132 -1.46 -7.15 -0.46
N LEU A 133 -1.57 -7.78 0.71
CA LEU A 133 -2.79 -8.46 1.14
C LEU A 133 -3.98 -7.50 1.27
N PHE A 134 -3.75 -6.33 1.88
CA PHE A 134 -4.80 -5.34 2.12
C PHE A 134 -5.20 -4.63 0.83
N SER A 135 -4.26 -4.31 -0.05
CA SER A 135 -4.57 -3.79 -1.37
C SER A 135 -5.37 -4.80 -2.22
N TRP A 136 -5.03 -6.09 -2.12
CA TRP A 136 -5.80 -7.16 -2.77
C TRP A 136 -7.23 -7.24 -2.23
N CYS A 137 -7.40 -7.18 -0.91
CA CYS A 137 -8.73 -7.15 -0.28
C CYS A 137 -9.51 -5.90 -0.70
N LEU A 138 -8.89 -4.71 -0.71
CA LEU A 138 -9.50 -3.47 -1.14
C LEU A 138 -9.94 -3.55 -2.61
N PHE A 139 -9.11 -4.10 -3.49
CA PHE A 139 -9.44 -4.35 -4.89
C PHE A 139 -10.72 -5.18 -4.98
N ARG A 140 -10.73 -6.37 -4.37
CA ARG A 140 -11.88 -7.28 -4.42
C ARG A 140 -13.15 -6.66 -3.84
N ASN A 141 -13.02 -5.86 -2.78
CA ASN A 141 -14.15 -5.15 -2.18
C ASN A 141 -14.73 -4.07 -3.10
N THR A 142 -13.88 -3.47 -3.93
CA THR A 142 -14.26 -2.36 -4.82
C THR A 142 -14.78 -2.87 -6.16
N THR A 143 -14.13 -3.87 -6.75
CA THR A 143 -14.44 -4.36 -8.10
C THR A 143 -15.37 -5.57 -8.10
N GLY A 144 -15.49 -6.27 -6.97
CA GLY A 144 -16.20 -7.54 -6.87
C GLY A 144 -15.48 -8.73 -7.50
N THR A 145 -14.29 -8.52 -8.09
CA THR A 145 -13.49 -9.53 -8.79
C THR A 145 -12.09 -9.65 -8.19
N GLU A 146 -11.35 -10.68 -8.58
CA GLU A 146 -9.96 -10.86 -8.19
C GLU A 146 -9.03 -10.32 -9.29
N PRO A 147 -7.91 -9.67 -8.93
CA PRO A 147 -6.96 -9.19 -9.92
C PRO A 147 -6.30 -10.36 -10.64
N ARG A 148 -6.16 -10.26 -11.96
CA ARG A 148 -5.38 -11.20 -12.80
C ARG A 148 -3.90 -10.85 -12.84
N LYS A 149 -3.56 -9.59 -12.60
CA LYS A 149 -2.19 -9.06 -12.51
C LYS A 149 -2.08 -8.18 -11.27
N VAL A 150 -0.98 -8.30 -10.54
CA VAL A 150 -0.59 -7.42 -9.43
C VAL A 150 0.79 -6.85 -9.75
N THR A 151 0.91 -5.53 -9.76
CA THR A 151 2.18 -4.82 -9.96
C THR A 151 2.50 -3.98 -8.74
N VAL A 152 3.73 -4.04 -8.25
CA VAL A 152 4.21 -3.19 -7.16
C VAL A 152 5.29 -2.26 -7.69
N CYS A 153 5.20 -0.97 -7.39
CA CYS A 153 6.21 0.03 -7.73
C CYS A 153 6.92 0.47 -6.45
N GLY A 154 8.23 0.23 -6.32
CA GLY A 154 8.95 0.61 -5.11
C GLY A 154 10.46 0.43 -5.20
N LEU A 155 11.10 0.45 -4.03
CA LEU A 155 12.55 0.33 -3.89
C LEU A 155 13.05 -1.01 -4.42
N THR A 156 14.06 -1.00 -5.29
CA THR A 156 14.56 -2.18 -5.99
C THR A 156 15.10 -3.22 -5.02
N PHE A 157 15.80 -2.80 -3.96
CA PHE A 157 16.37 -3.72 -2.97
C PHE A 157 15.30 -4.51 -2.16
N LYS A 158 14.03 -4.11 -2.18
CA LYS A 158 12.92 -4.82 -1.51
C LYS A 158 12.23 -5.86 -2.39
N LYS A 159 12.58 -5.94 -3.68
CA LYS A 159 11.91 -6.78 -4.69
C LYS A 159 11.71 -8.22 -4.23
N GLN A 160 12.77 -8.88 -3.78
CA GLN A 160 12.72 -10.30 -3.40
C GLN A 160 11.74 -10.58 -2.25
N ARG A 161 11.60 -9.67 -1.29
CA ARG A 161 10.65 -9.83 -0.18
C ARG A 161 9.20 -9.68 -0.65
N TYR A 162 8.93 -8.74 -1.56
CA TYR A 162 7.59 -8.58 -2.15
C TYR A 162 7.21 -9.78 -3.03
N GLU A 163 8.15 -10.32 -3.80
CA GLU A 163 7.93 -11.56 -4.58
C GLU A 163 7.58 -12.73 -3.65
N TYR A 164 8.32 -12.89 -2.55
CA TYR A 164 8.01 -13.87 -1.51
C TYR A 164 6.59 -13.70 -0.93
N HIS A 165 6.21 -12.48 -0.55
CA HIS A 165 4.87 -12.21 -0.04
C HIS A 165 3.77 -12.54 -1.06
N ALA A 166 3.97 -12.20 -2.33
CA ALA A 166 3.02 -12.53 -3.38
C ALA A 166 2.82 -14.04 -3.50
N ASP A 167 3.89 -14.83 -3.39
CA ASP A 167 3.81 -16.30 -3.41
C ASP A 167 3.07 -16.88 -2.21
N VAL A 168 3.31 -16.34 -1.00
CA VAL A 168 2.56 -16.71 0.20
C VAL A 168 1.06 -16.43 -0.01
N ILE A 169 0.71 -15.21 -0.41
CA ILE A 169 -0.69 -14.79 -0.60
C ILE A 169 -1.40 -15.64 -1.66
N ARG A 170 -0.73 -15.97 -2.77
CA ARG A 170 -1.29 -16.88 -3.79
C ARG A 170 -1.67 -18.24 -3.22
N ARG A 171 -0.81 -18.81 -2.36
CA ARG A 171 -1.05 -20.12 -1.74
C ARG A 171 -2.22 -20.06 -0.76
N ASP A 172 -2.28 -19.00 0.05
CA ASP A 172 -3.29 -18.85 1.11
C ASP A 172 -4.70 -18.64 0.57
N LEU A 173 -4.84 -17.75 -0.42
CA LEU A 173 -6.14 -17.31 -0.91
C LEU A 173 -6.82 -18.39 -1.77
N LYS A 174 -6.10 -19.42 -2.24
CA LYS A 174 -6.60 -20.46 -3.16
C LYS A 174 -7.32 -19.90 -4.40
N VAL A 175 -6.94 -18.70 -4.81
CA VAL A 175 -7.53 -17.96 -5.94
C VAL A 175 -6.91 -18.36 -7.26
N GLN A 176 -7.53 -17.98 -8.38
CA GLN A 176 -6.86 -18.07 -9.68
C GLN A 176 -5.52 -17.32 -9.59
N SER A 177 -4.43 -18.02 -9.91
CA SER A 177 -3.08 -17.48 -9.83
C SER A 177 -2.99 -16.15 -10.58
N PHE A 178 -2.75 -15.05 -9.86
CA PHE A 178 -2.50 -13.75 -10.48
C PHE A 178 -1.03 -13.66 -10.89
N ARG A 179 -0.73 -13.00 -12.01
CA ARG A 179 0.65 -12.66 -12.39
C ARG A 179 1.15 -11.56 -11.46
N PHE A 180 2.36 -11.70 -10.94
CA PHE A 180 2.98 -10.69 -10.06
C PHE A 180 4.16 -10.07 -10.78
N CYS A 181 4.24 -8.75 -10.74
CA CYS A 181 5.36 -7.97 -11.26
C CYS A 181 5.82 -7.00 -10.18
N TYR A 182 7.13 -6.88 -10.01
CA TYR A 182 7.73 -5.87 -9.15
C TYR A 182 8.60 -4.95 -10.00
N ILE A 183 8.21 -3.69 -10.09
CA ILE A 183 8.98 -2.62 -10.72
C ILE A 183 9.87 -2.03 -9.64
N GLY A 184 11.15 -2.39 -9.70
CA GLY A 184 12.20 -1.73 -8.93
C GLY A 184 12.50 -0.38 -9.56
N VAL A 185 11.87 0.67 -9.03
CA VAL A 185 11.90 2.01 -9.64
C VAL A 185 13.28 2.65 -9.48
N ASN A 186 13.83 2.57 -8.27
CA ASN A 186 15.12 3.16 -7.91
C ASN A 186 15.64 2.52 -6.62
N ASN A 187 16.78 2.98 -6.13
CA ASN A 187 17.35 2.66 -4.83
C ASN A 187 17.99 3.93 -4.23
N PRO A 188 18.09 4.01 -2.90
CA PRO A 188 19.02 4.92 -2.26
C PRO A 188 20.46 4.62 -2.71
N PRO A 189 21.39 5.57 -2.60
CA PRO A 189 22.80 5.37 -2.92
C PRO A 189 23.42 4.31 -2.00
N ASP A 190 24.50 3.68 -2.46
CA ASP A 190 25.10 2.53 -1.78
C ASP A 190 25.52 2.83 -0.35
N TYR A 191 25.98 4.04 -0.02
CA TYR A 191 26.34 4.39 1.37
C TYR A 191 25.14 4.32 2.34
N VAL A 192 23.92 4.60 1.88
CA VAL A 192 22.68 4.45 2.68
C VAL A 192 22.26 2.99 2.74
N LEU A 193 22.43 2.26 1.63
CA LEU A 193 22.13 0.85 1.56
C LEU A 193 23.04 0.03 2.49
N ASP A 194 24.33 0.32 2.47
CA ASP A 194 25.38 -0.36 3.22
C ASP A 194 25.45 0.15 4.67
N GLY A 195 24.92 1.34 4.94
CA GLY A 195 24.70 1.89 6.29
C GLY A 195 23.63 1.16 7.13
N GLY A 196 23.15 0.00 6.68
CA GLY A 196 22.26 -0.89 7.44
C GLY A 196 20.96 -1.26 6.74
N SER A 197 20.57 -0.57 5.66
CA SER A 197 19.30 -0.86 4.97
C SER A 197 19.28 -2.25 4.33
N ARG A 198 20.38 -2.70 3.71
CA ARG A 198 20.51 -4.07 3.16
C ARG A 198 20.44 -5.13 4.25
N LEU A 199 21.12 -4.89 5.38
CA LEU A 199 21.10 -5.81 6.52
C LEU A 199 19.70 -5.92 7.13
N GLY A 200 19.05 -4.78 7.38
CA GLY A 200 17.68 -4.74 7.91
C GLY A 200 16.65 -5.35 6.95
N GLU A 201 16.85 -5.20 5.64
CA GLU A 201 16.03 -5.89 4.64
C GLU A 201 16.22 -7.41 4.69
N ALA A 202 17.47 -7.88 4.73
CA ALA A 202 17.78 -9.31 4.79
C ALA A 202 17.23 -9.95 6.09
N GLU A 203 17.34 -9.26 7.22
CA GLU A 203 16.75 -9.69 8.49
C GLU A 203 15.23 -9.75 8.41
N THR A 204 14.60 -8.70 7.87
CA THR A 204 13.13 -8.65 7.74
C THR A 204 12.63 -9.74 6.81
N LYS A 205 13.30 -9.97 5.67
CA LYS A 205 12.98 -11.08 4.75
C LYS A 205 13.09 -12.43 5.46
N ARG A 206 14.18 -12.69 6.17
CA ARG A 206 14.37 -13.93 6.93
C ARG A 206 13.27 -14.14 7.98
N ALA A 207 12.88 -13.07 8.68
CA ALA A 207 11.79 -13.14 9.66
C ALA A 207 10.47 -13.58 8.99
N PHE A 208 10.14 -13.04 7.81
CA PHE A 208 8.96 -13.46 7.06
C PHE A 208 9.07 -14.86 6.43
N GLU A 209 10.28 -15.35 6.15
CA GLU A 209 10.48 -16.74 5.72
C GLU A 209 10.15 -17.74 6.84
N GLN A 210 10.36 -17.35 8.09
CA GLN A 210 10.05 -18.16 9.27
C GLN A 210 8.61 -17.96 9.77
N ASP A 211 8.05 -16.78 9.54
CA ASP A 211 6.70 -16.38 9.93
C ASP A 211 6.01 -15.67 8.74
N PRO A 212 5.47 -16.44 7.77
CA PRO A 212 4.95 -15.91 6.50
C PRO A 212 3.85 -14.87 6.64
N HIS A 213 3.08 -14.94 7.72
CA HIS A 213 1.95 -14.04 7.98
C HIS A 213 2.30 -12.92 8.98
N GLY A 214 3.46 -12.97 9.64
CA GLY A 214 3.87 -11.96 10.62
C GLY A 214 3.09 -12.03 11.94
N GLU A 215 2.69 -13.23 12.37
CA GLU A 215 1.90 -13.47 13.58
C GLU A 215 2.76 -13.77 14.81
N GLY A 216 4.02 -14.15 14.61
CA GLY A 216 5.01 -14.39 15.64
C GLY A 216 5.47 -13.09 16.33
N GLU A 217 6.03 -13.25 17.53
CA GLU A 217 6.29 -12.13 18.46
C GLU A 217 7.09 -10.97 17.84
N PHE A 218 8.11 -11.27 17.04
CA PHE A 218 8.96 -10.25 16.44
C PHE A 218 8.22 -9.36 15.42
N LEU A 219 7.56 -9.97 14.43
CA LEU A 219 6.84 -9.25 13.38
C LEU A 219 5.55 -8.61 13.92
N LYS A 220 4.84 -9.32 14.81
CA LYS A 220 3.68 -8.78 15.52
C LYS A 220 4.07 -7.59 16.39
N GLY A 221 5.20 -7.64 17.10
CA GLY A 221 5.74 -6.51 17.86
C GLY A 221 6.03 -5.30 16.97
N LYS A 222 6.64 -5.51 15.80
CA LYS A 222 6.85 -4.45 14.80
C LYS A 222 5.51 -3.83 14.33
N ARG A 223 4.49 -4.64 14.08
CA ARG A 223 3.14 -4.15 13.69
C ARG A 223 2.48 -3.35 14.80
N LEU A 224 2.51 -3.85 16.04
CA LEU A 224 1.96 -3.14 17.20
C LEU A 224 2.65 -1.78 17.40
N GLY A 225 3.98 -1.71 17.23
CA GLY A 225 4.72 -0.45 17.29
C GLY A 225 4.33 0.57 16.20
N ARG A 226 3.69 0.12 15.11
CA ARG A 226 3.18 0.94 14.01
C ARG A 226 1.66 1.15 14.05
N ASP A 227 0.98 0.65 15.09
CA ASP A 227 -0.48 0.74 15.24
C ASP A 227 -0.86 1.52 16.51
N TYR A 228 -0.26 2.70 16.68
CA TYR A 228 -0.48 3.53 17.88
C TYR A 228 -1.92 4.04 18.02
N LEU A 229 -2.71 3.98 16.94
CA LEU A 229 -4.14 4.31 16.94
C LEU A 229 -5.04 3.09 17.20
N GLY A 230 -4.49 1.89 17.33
CA GLY A 230 -5.25 0.66 17.56
C GLY A 230 -6.24 0.33 16.44
N LYS A 231 -5.89 0.66 15.19
CA LYS A 231 -6.77 0.45 14.02
C LYS A 231 -6.91 -1.03 13.67
N GLY A 232 -5.87 -1.83 13.89
CA GLY A 232 -5.87 -3.25 13.57
C GLY A 232 -6.05 -3.56 12.07
N CYS A 233 -6.39 -4.81 11.77
CA CYS A 233 -6.73 -5.24 10.41
C CYS A 233 -8.19 -4.88 10.09
N PRO A 234 -8.47 -4.12 9.02
CA PRO A 234 -9.84 -3.74 8.67
C PRO A 234 -10.57 -4.80 7.83
N TYR A 235 -9.84 -5.80 7.32
CA TYR A 235 -10.36 -6.83 6.42
C TYR A 235 -10.71 -8.08 7.22
N LEU A 236 -11.86 -8.68 6.90
CA LEU A 236 -12.19 -10.01 7.40
C LEU A 236 -11.16 -11.01 6.87
N ALA A 237 -10.75 -11.96 7.71
CA ALA A 237 -9.87 -13.04 7.30
C ALA A 237 -10.40 -13.70 6.02
N PRO A 238 -9.54 -13.97 5.02
CA PRO A 238 -9.93 -14.68 3.81
C PRO A 238 -10.65 -15.99 4.19
N GLY A 239 -11.87 -16.18 3.67
CA GLY A 239 -12.72 -17.34 3.97
C GLY A 239 -13.83 -17.12 5.02
N LYS A 240 -13.85 -16.01 5.76
CA LYS A 240 -14.92 -15.71 6.75
C LYS A 240 -16.09 -14.88 6.21
N ARG A 241 -16.17 -14.67 4.88
CA ARG A 241 -17.27 -13.92 4.25
C ARG A 241 -18.60 -14.69 4.21
N GLU A 242 -18.57 -16.02 4.29
CA GLU A 242 -19.79 -16.84 4.22
C GLU A 242 -20.60 -16.88 5.52
N GLU A 243 -19.99 -16.74 6.71
CA GLU A 243 -20.72 -17.02 7.96
C GLU A 243 -21.77 -15.96 8.32
N LYS A 244 -21.53 -14.68 8.02
CA LYS A 244 -22.49 -13.62 8.40
C LYS A 244 -23.70 -13.54 7.48
N ARG A 245 -23.60 -13.98 6.21
CA ARG A 245 -24.75 -14.01 5.28
C ARG A 245 -25.69 -15.16 5.59
N ILE A 246 -25.14 -16.35 5.86
CA ILE A 246 -25.93 -17.54 6.21
C ILE A 246 -26.64 -17.38 7.56
N ILE A 247 -26.00 -16.78 8.57
CA ILE A 247 -26.62 -16.53 9.88
C ILE A 247 -27.71 -15.45 9.81
N ALA A 248 -27.60 -14.46 8.90
CA ALA A 248 -28.63 -13.45 8.70
C ALA A 248 -29.85 -14.01 7.96
N GLU A 249 -29.64 -14.87 6.97
CA GLU A 249 -30.71 -15.52 6.20
C GLU A 249 -31.44 -16.60 7.01
N GLN A 250 -30.75 -17.32 7.91
CA GLN A 250 -31.38 -18.28 8.83
C GLN A 250 -32.19 -17.62 9.96
N LYS A 251 -31.94 -16.35 10.29
CA LYS A 251 -32.72 -15.60 11.29
C LYS A 251 -33.97 -14.93 10.74
N HIS A 252 -34.25 -15.04 9.43
CA HIS A 252 -35.42 -14.44 8.78
C HIS A 252 -36.29 -15.46 8.03
N ALA A 253 -36.05 -16.77 8.21
CA ALA A 253 -37.02 -17.77 7.81
C ALA A 253 -38.21 -17.73 8.80
N PRO A 254 -39.42 -17.35 8.39
CA PRO A 254 -40.58 -17.45 9.27
C PRO A 254 -40.90 -18.92 9.52
N ASP A 255 -41.02 -19.30 10.79
CA ASP A 255 -41.51 -20.61 11.22
C ASP A 255 -42.85 -20.90 10.53
N LYS A 256 -42.83 -21.78 9.53
CA LYS A 256 -44.04 -22.38 8.99
C LYS A 256 -44.47 -23.50 9.93
N LYS A 257 -45.53 -23.22 10.68
CA LYS A 257 -46.40 -24.23 11.29
C LYS A 257 -47.01 -25.15 10.24
#